data_AF-A0A1H9DCQ2-F1
#
_entry.id   AF-A0A1H9DCQ2-F1
#
_cell.length_a   1.000
_cell.length_b   1.000
_cell.length_c   1.000
_cell.angle_alpha   90.00
_cell.angle_beta   90.00
_cell.angle_gamma   90.00
#
_symmetry.space_group_name_H-M   'P 1'
#
loop_
_entity.id
_entity.type
_entity.pdbx_description
1 polymer ?
#
loop_
_entity_poly.entity_id
_entity_poly.type
_entity_poly.pdbx_seq_one_letter_code
_entity_poly.pdbx_strand_id
1 'polypeptide(L)'
;MAIDWKAIADILNAIAWPFVVGTSLFAMQKPLSTLVEQMGKRITKLSYGDYAIELSALPEMTPSSVADFDVRQLTPTKLFDSASHELFKQLAATQDADYAIIDLGEGDKWLSSRLYIFALILGRVSDLKSFVFVETRNGISRCLVGTATPSGIFTSLAKHYPWFESAFIKLYADIAPDPKTSAQPFELAELAVSNSQQLSELIRKYIDEIQQSAYPPPESENEWVSFGEPVQMWERSRWLNGQMVEELLGSGLSTTSLIDSPEYNTQTKVQAILRLTGANNVVLTDNKERFQQLIDRSALLEQLAKTVE
;
A
#
# COMPACT_ATOMS: atom_id res chain seq x y z
N MET A 1 64.82 -2.22 35.76
CA MET A 1 63.36 -2.37 35.95
C MET A 1 62.82 -3.00 34.69
N ALA A 2 62.57 -4.30 34.70
CA ALA A 2 62.01 -4.99 33.53
C ALA A 2 60.50 -4.72 33.50
N ILE A 3 60.01 -4.19 32.38
CA ILE A 3 58.59 -3.96 32.19
C ILE A 3 57.94 -5.32 31.90
N ASP A 4 56.99 -5.72 32.73
CA ASP A 4 56.22 -6.95 32.52
C ASP A 4 55.19 -6.74 31.41
N TRP A 5 55.59 -7.10 30.19
CA TRP A 5 54.78 -6.97 28.99
C TRP A 5 53.49 -7.81 29.04
N LYS A 6 53.46 -8.86 29.86
CA LYS A 6 52.31 -9.74 30.00
C LYS A 6 51.19 -9.06 30.79
N ALA A 7 51.54 -8.37 31.88
CA ALA A 7 50.58 -7.60 32.66
C ALA A 7 49.93 -6.47 31.85
N ILE A 8 50.69 -5.81 30.96
CA ILE A 8 50.16 -4.77 30.07
C ILE A 8 49.18 -5.37 29.05
N ALA A 9 49.50 -6.54 28.48
CA ALA A 9 48.61 -7.23 27.54
C ALA A 9 47.29 -7.65 28.20
N ASP A 10 47.33 -8.16 29.44
CA ASP A 10 46.13 -8.58 30.16
C ASP A 10 45.20 -7.38 30.50
N ILE A 11 45.77 -6.23 30.86
CA ILE A 11 45.00 -5.00 31.11
C ILE A 11 44.37 -4.47 29.81
N LEU A 12 45.12 -4.46 28.71
CA LEU A 12 44.60 -4.03 27.41
C LEU A 12 43.44 -4.93 26.95
N ASN A 13 43.55 -6.24 27.15
CA ASN A 13 42.50 -7.18 26.78
C ASN A 13 41.25 -7.01 27.67
N ALA A 14 41.43 -6.72 28.96
CA ALA A 14 40.34 -6.46 29.89
C ALA A 14 39.56 -5.16 29.57
N ILE A 15 40.22 -4.14 29.01
CA ILE A 15 39.61 -2.85 28.67
C ILE A 15 39.04 -2.85 27.23
N ALA A 16 39.63 -3.62 26.32
CA ALA A 16 39.21 -3.68 24.93
C ALA A 16 37.74 -4.12 24.78
N TRP A 17 37.30 -5.10 25.56
CA TRP A 17 35.95 -5.65 25.40
C TRP A 17 34.85 -4.66 25.86
N PRO A 18 34.89 -4.06 27.06
CA PRO A 18 33.92 -3.02 27.45
C PRO A 18 33.87 -1.84 26.48
N PHE A 19 35.02 -1.44 25.91
CA PHE A 19 35.07 -0.37 24.92
C PHE A 19 34.34 -0.76 23.63
N VAL A 20 34.61 -1.96 23.08
CA VAL A 20 33.94 -2.44 21.86
C VAL A 20 32.44 -2.61 22.07
N VAL A 21 32.00 -3.14 23.23
CA VAL A 21 30.57 -3.21 23.59
C VAL A 21 29.96 -1.80 23.67
N GLY A 22 30.63 -0.87 24.35
CA GLY A 22 30.17 0.51 24.49
C GLY A 22 30.03 1.23 23.14
N THR A 23 31.02 1.12 22.27
CA THR A 23 30.97 1.71 20.92
C THR A 23 29.93 1.04 20.03
N SER A 24 29.74 -0.27 20.16
CA SER A 24 28.72 -1.01 19.39
C SER A 24 27.31 -0.60 19.84
N LEU A 25 27.07 -0.54 21.16
CA LEU A 25 25.81 -0.05 21.72
C LEU A 25 25.53 1.39 21.28
N PHE A 26 26.54 2.26 21.34
CA PHE A 26 26.41 3.66 20.93
C PHE A 26 26.11 3.81 19.43
N ALA A 27 26.81 3.07 18.57
CA ALA A 27 26.56 3.06 17.13
C ALA A 27 25.17 2.53 16.78
N MET A 28 24.66 1.58 17.56
CA MET A 28 23.33 0.99 17.35
C MET A 28 22.18 1.78 17.98
N GLN A 29 22.41 2.88 18.72
CA GLN A 29 21.32 3.65 19.36
C GLN A 29 20.31 4.20 18.34
N LYS A 30 20.77 4.70 17.19
CA LYS A 30 19.88 5.21 16.13
C LYS A 30 19.11 4.07 15.42
N PRO A 31 19.74 2.96 14.99
CA PRO A 31 19.04 1.80 14.46
C PRO A 31 18.02 1.20 15.44
N LEU A 32 18.37 1.09 16.72
CA LEU A 32 17.47 0.55 17.76
C LEU A 32 16.28 1.46 17.99
N SER A 33 16.43 2.79 17.99
CA SER A 33 15.28 3.69 18.13
C SER A 33 14.34 3.56 16.94
N THR A 34 14.86 3.45 15.72
CA THR A 34 14.03 3.22 14.52
C THR A 34 13.38 1.85 14.52
N LEU A 35 14.07 0.81 15.01
CA LEU A 35 13.50 -0.54 15.12
C LEU A 35 12.44 -0.61 16.22
N VAL A 36 12.61 0.07 17.35
CA VAL A 36 11.60 0.18 18.41
C VAL A 36 10.39 0.99 17.92
N GLU A 37 10.61 2.04 17.15
CA GLU A 37 9.53 2.84 16.53
C GLU A 37 8.79 2.06 15.44
N GLN A 38 9.46 1.14 14.75
CA GLN A 38 8.86 0.25 13.75
C GLN A 38 8.19 -0.99 14.37
N MET A 39 8.77 -1.58 15.43
CA MET A 39 8.19 -2.71 16.17
C MET A 39 6.99 -2.28 17.02
N GLY A 40 7.01 -1.07 17.59
CA GLY A 40 5.87 -0.49 18.29
C GLY A 40 4.65 -0.24 17.40
N LYS A 41 4.85 -0.16 16.07
CA LYS A 41 3.77 0.01 15.09
C LYS A 41 3.09 -1.30 14.65
N ARG A 42 3.66 -2.47 14.96
CA ARG A 42 3.15 -3.76 14.46
C ARG A 42 2.63 -4.73 15.50
N ILE A 43 2.85 -4.48 16.80
CA ILE A 43 2.32 -5.34 17.86
C ILE A 43 1.84 -4.48 19.02
N THR A 44 0.64 -3.90 18.91
CA THR A 44 -0.11 -3.35 20.05
C THR A 44 -0.86 -4.47 20.77
N LYS A 45 -0.12 -5.51 21.20
CA LYS A 45 -0.60 -6.48 22.18
C LYS A 45 -0.43 -5.87 23.56
N LEU A 46 -1.44 -5.15 24.01
CA LEU A 46 -1.46 -4.53 25.32
C LEU A 46 -2.40 -5.32 26.23
N SER A 47 -1.83 -6.12 27.12
CA SER A 47 -2.54 -6.86 28.15
C SER A 47 -2.94 -5.93 29.30
N TYR A 48 -4.23 -5.93 29.67
CA TYR A 48 -4.72 -5.25 30.88
C TYR A 48 -5.54 -6.26 31.70
N GLY A 49 -4.95 -6.76 32.79
CA GLY A 49 -5.50 -7.88 33.57
C GLY A 49 -5.32 -9.23 32.86
N ASP A 50 -6.24 -10.17 33.09
CA ASP A 50 -6.24 -11.50 32.44
C ASP A 50 -6.73 -11.49 30.98
N TYR A 51 -7.14 -10.32 30.47
CA TYR A 51 -7.70 -10.17 29.12
C TYR A 51 -6.78 -9.30 28.24
N ALA A 52 -6.32 -9.86 27.13
CA ALA A 52 -5.56 -9.16 26.10
C ALA A 52 -6.50 -8.79 24.95
N ILE A 53 -6.88 -7.52 24.88
CA ILE A 53 -7.60 -6.97 23.72
C ILE A 53 -6.54 -6.42 22.77
N GLU A 54 -6.26 -7.17 21.70
CA GLU A 54 -5.45 -6.69 20.60
C GLU A 54 -6.31 -5.79 19.72
N LEU A 55 -5.88 -4.56 19.46
CA LEU A 55 -6.49 -3.81 18.36
C LEU A 55 -6.21 -4.62 17.11
N SER A 56 -7.27 -5.12 16.46
CA SER A 56 -7.21 -5.87 15.19
C SER A 56 -6.74 -4.95 14.08
N ALA A 57 -5.45 -4.67 14.14
CA ALA A 57 -4.62 -4.16 13.08
C ALA A 57 -4.87 -5.03 11.86
N LEU A 58 -5.42 -4.44 10.82
CA LEU A 58 -5.44 -5.14 9.56
C LEU A 58 -3.96 -5.36 9.13
N PRO A 59 -3.58 -6.55 8.65
CA PRO A 59 -2.29 -6.76 8.02
C PRO A 59 -2.16 -5.80 6.84
N GLU A 60 -1.19 -4.89 6.94
CA GLU A 60 -0.78 -4.03 5.84
C GLU A 60 -0.12 -4.89 4.77
N MET A 61 -0.44 -4.63 3.51
CA MET A 61 0.40 -5.10 2.40
C MET A 61 1.73 -4.36 2.49
N THR A 62 2.69 -4.90 3.23
CA THR A 62 3.95 -4.21 3.50
C THR A 62 4.83 -4.38 2.28
N PRO A 63 4.99 -3.35 1.46
CA PRO A 63 5.62 -3.52 0.18
C PRO A 63 7.10 -3.23 0.43
N SER A 64 7.81 -4.19 1.02
CA SER A 64 9.26 -4.12 1.05
C SER A 64 9.86 -4.09 -0.37
N SER A 65 9.04 -4.35 -1.41
CA SER A 65 9.40 -4.19 -2.83
C SER A 65 8.51 -3.25 -3.68
N VAL A 66 7.33 -2.77 -3.20
CA VAL A 66 6.40 -1.92 -4.02
C VAL A 66 6.48 -0.43 -3.69
N ALA A 67 6.84 -0.04 -2.45
CA ALA A 67 6.94 1.38 -2.07
C ALA A 67 8.16 2.09 -2.67
N ASP A 68 9.19 1.33 -3.05
CA ASP A 68 10.38 1.83 -3.76
C ASP A 68 10.25 1.66 -5.29
N PHE A 69 9.16 1.02 -5.74
CA PHE A 69 8.84 0.91 -7.15
C PHE A 69 8.22 2.22 -7.59
N ASP A 70 9.00 3.06 -8.27
CA ASP A 70 8.50 4.27 -8.91
C ASP A 70 7.50 3.86 -10.00
N VAL A 71 6.23 3.75 -9.61
CA VAL A 71 5.13 3.38 -10.50
C VAL A 71 5.19 4.23 -11.75
N ARG A 72 5.67 5.49 -11.70
CA ARG A 72 5.83 6.41 -12.85
C ARG A 72 6.71 5.83 -13.97
N GLN A 73 7.68 4.98 -13.64
CA GLN A 73 8.62 4.42 -14.61
C GLN A 73 8.13 3.16 -15.31
N LEU A 74 6.90 2.72 -15.07
CA LEU A 74 6.26 1.63 -15.80
C LEU A 74 6.04 2.02 -17.27
N THR A 75 7.08 1.86 -18.06
CA THR A 75 7.00 1.76 -19.52
C THR A 75 6.87 0.27 -19.87
N PRO A 76 6.24 -0.10 -21.00
CA PRO A 76 6.13 -1.49 -21.43
C PRO A 76 7.46 -2.24 -21.46
N THR A 77 8.58 -1.53 -21.65
CA THR A 77 9.94 -2.05 -21.60
C THR A 77 10.51 -2.21 -20.19
N LYS A 78 10.19 -1.32 -19.22
CA LYS A 78 10.60 -1.43 -17.81
C LYS A 78 9.69 -2.34 -16.96
N LEU A 79 8.46 -2.57 -17.40
CA LEU A 79 7.50 -3.56 -16.88
C LEU A 79 7.97 -5.02 -17.00
N PHE A 80 9.15 -5.27 -17.56
CA PHE A 80 9.77 -6.60 -17.70
C PHE A 80 11.16 -6.70 -17.10
N ASP A 81 11.59 -5.70 -16.32
CA ASP A 81 12.69 -5.97 -15.38
C ASP A 81 12.18 -7.00 -14.37
N SER A 82 13.01 -7.97 -14.02
CA SER A 82 12.69 -9.08 -13.10
C SER A 82 12.01 -8.65 -11.81
N ALA A 83 12.20 -7.39 -11.39
CA ALA A 83 11.56 -6.76 -10.24
C ALA A 83 10.02 -6.62 -10.36
N SER A 84 9.49 -6.34 -11.56
CA SER A 84 8.05 -6.15 -11.79
C SER A 84 7.29 -7.48 -11.81
N HIS A 85 7.88 -8.52 -12.43
CA HIS A 85 7.34 -9.88 -12.37
C HIS A 85 7.35 -10.42 -10.93
N GLU A 86 8.42 -10.15 -10.17
CA GLU A 86 8.49 -10.51 -8.77
C GLU A 86 7.48 -9.73 -7.92
N LEU A 87 7.23 -8.46 -8.24
CA LEU A 87 6.17 -7.66 -7.62
C LEU A 87 4.80 -8.29 -7.86
N PHE A 88 4.42 -8.65 -9.09
CA PHE A 88 3.12 -9.26 -9.34
C PHE A 88 2.99 -10.65 -8.72
N LYS A 89 4.08 -11.42 -8.72
CA LYS A 89 4.14 -12.70 -8.01
C LYS A 89 3.99 -12.50 -6.49
N GLN A 90 4.59 -11.46 -5.92
CA GLN A 90 4.41 -11.10 -4.52
C GLN A 90 2.98 -10.64 -4.25
N LEU A 91 2.39 -9.80 -5.10
CA LEU A 91 1.00 -9.36 -4.98
C LEU A 91 0.04 -10.56 -5.03
N ALA A 92 0.28 -11.52 -5.92
CA ALA A 92 -0.51 -12.76 -6.02
C ALA A 92 -0.26 -13.72 -4.83
N ALA A 93 0.95 -13.71 -4.26
CA ALA A 93 1.30 -14.51 -3.09
C ALA A 93 0.86 -13.88 -1.76
N THR A 94 0.53 -12.59 -1.75
CA THR A 94 0.08 -11.87 -0.55
C THR A 94 -1.41 -12.11 -0.35
N GLN A 95 -1.78 -13.34 0.06
CA GLN A 95 -3.17 -13.69 0.38
C GLN A 95 -3.63 -13.12 1.74
N ASP A 96 -2.70 -12.64 2.56
CA ASP A 96 -2.99 -12.23 3.95
C ASP A 96 -3.03 -10.71 4.15
N ALA A 97 -3.01 -9.89 3.10
CA ALA A 97 -3.07 -8.43 3.28
C ALA A 97 -4.50 -7.90 3.09
N ASP A 98 -5.01 -7.24 4.12
CA ASP A 98 -6.38 -6.70 4.12
C ASP A 98 -6.46 -5.29 3.53
N TYR A 99 -5.33 -4.56 3.47
CA TYR A 99 -5.28 -3.25 2.82
C TYR A 99 -3.94 -2.89 2.18
N ALA A 100 -3.97 -1.95 1.24
CA ALA A 100 -2.79 -1.39 0.58
C ALA A 100 -2.76 0.14 0.71
N ILE A 101 -1.56 0.70 0.84
CA ILE A 101 -1.37 2.16 0.95
C ILE A 101 -0.99 2.74 -0.41
N ILE A 102 -1.73 3.77 -0.83
CA ILE A 102 -1.46 4.56 -2.03
C ILE A 102 -0.93 5.92 -1.60
N ASP A 103 0.39 6.10 -1.70
CA ASP A 103 1.05 7.37 -1.43
C ASP A 103 1.06 8.25 -2.69
N LEU A 104 0.25 9.31 -2.67
CA LEU A 104 0.10 10.28 -3.75
C LEU A 104 1.26 11.28 -3.82
N GLY A 105 2.12 11.35 -2.79
CA GLY A 105 3.20 12.34 -2.72
C GLY A 105 2.65 13.75 -2.71
N GLU A 106 3.22 14.64 -3.52
CA GLU A 106 2.73 16.01 -3.71
C GLU A 106 1.69 16.11 -4.84
N GLY A 107 1.11 14.97 -5.24
CA GLY A 107 0.16 14.88 -6.34
C GLY A 107 0.78 14.42 -7.66
N ASP A 108 1.97 13.83 -7.61
CA ASP A 108 2.76 13.49 -8.78
C ASP A 108 3.19 12.02 -8.79
N LYS A 109 2.82 11.20 -7.79
CA LYS A 109 3.26 9.79 -7.68
C LYS A 109 2.41 8.78 -8.45
N TRP A 110 1.12 9.03 -8.59
CA TRP A 110 0.18 8.05 -9.15
C TRP A 110 -0.59 8.61 -10.34
N LEU A 111 -0.77 7.77 -11.35
CA LEU A 111 -1.65 8.02 -12.48
C LEU A 111 -2.98 7.31 -12.28
N SER A 112 -4.08 7.94 -12.70
CA SER A 112 -5.44 7.39 -12.57
C SER A 112 -5.64 6.05 -13.29
N SER A 113 -5.01 5.85 -14.45
CA SER A 113 -5.00 4.60 -15.22
C SER A 113 -4.33 3.47 -14.45
N ARG A 114 -3.20 3.78 -13.80
CA ARG A 114 -2.41 2.82 -13.02
C ARG A 114 -3.17 2.43 -11.76
N LEU A 115 -3.77 3.40 -11.07
CA LEU A 115 -4.65 3.11 -9.94
C LEU A 115 -5.84 2.23 -10.36
N TYR A 116 -6.44 2.49 -11.52
CA TYR A 116 -7.55 1.70 -12.05
C TYR A 116 -7.18 0.22 -12.21
N ILE A 117 -6.12 -0.08 -12.97
CA ILE A 117 -5.72 -1.47 -13.22
C ILE A 117 -5.23 -2.15 -11.94
N PHE A 118 -4.57 -1.42 -11.04
CA PHE A 118 -4.12 -1.94 -9.76
C PHE A 118 -5.29 -2.31 -8.84
N ALA A 119 -6.30 -1.44 -8.73
CA ALA A 119 -7.51 -1.71 -7.96
C ALA A 119 -8.31 -2.88 -8.56
N LEU A 120 -8.38 -2.96 -9.89
CA LEU A 120 -9.03 -4.05 -10.59
C LEU A 120 -8.37 -5.40 -10.27
N ILE A 121 -7.03 -5.47 -10.34
CA ILE A 121 -6.30 -6.72 -10.12
C ILE A 121 -6.30 -7.09 -8.64
N LEU A 122 -5.87 -6.20 -7.75
CA LEU A 122 -5.80 -6.52 -6.32
C LEU A 122 -7.17 -6.81 -5.71
N GLY A 123 -8.21 -6.11 -6.16
CA GLY A 123 -9.58 -6.39 -5.73
C GLY A 123 -10.11 -7.76 -6.15
N ARG A 124 -9.45 -8.46 -7.08
CA ARG A 124 -9.84 -9.80 -7.54
C ARG A 124 -8.89 -10.88 -7.06
N VAL A 125 -7.61 -10.55 -6.88
CA VAL A 125 -6.56 -11.54 -6.63
C VAL A 125 -6.25 -11.73 -5.15
N SER A 126 -6.26 -10.66 -4.35
CA SER A 126 -5.71 -10.68 -2.99
C SER A 126 -6.76 -10.47 -1.89
N ASP A 127 -8.05 -10.65 -2.20
CA ASP A 127 -9.20 -10.34 -1.32
C ASP A 127 -9.06 -8.98 -0.60
N LEU A 128 -8.41 -8.02 -1.28
CA LEU A 128 -8.03 -6.76 -0.66
C LEU A 128 -9.29 -6.01 -0.25
N LYS A 129 -9.46 -5.72 1.03
CA LYS A 129 -10.67 -5.06 1.53
C LYS A 129 -10.65 -3.57 1.29
N SER A 130 -9.47 -2.94 1.35
CA SER A 130 -9.36 -1.49 1.29
C SER A 130 -8.04 -0.97 0.70
N PHE A 131 -8.12 0.19 0.05
CA PHE A 131 -7.00 1.06 -0.22
C PHE A 131 -7.03 2.26 0.73
N VAL A 132 -5.88 2.63 1.27
CA VAL A 132 -5.68 3.82 2.09
C VAL A 132 -4.90 4.83 1.26
N PHE A 133 -5.51 5.97 0.96
CA PHE A 133 -4.88 7.07 0.26
C PHE A 133 -4.22 8.01 1.24
N VAL A 134 -2.95 8.32 1.00
CA VAL A 134 -2.18 9.28 1.77
C VAL A 134 -1.44 10.25 0.85
N GLU A 135 -1.17 11.46 1.31
CA GLU A 135 -0.44 12.47 0.55
C GLU A 135 0.63 13.16 1.40
N THR A 136 1.45 13.99 0.77
CA THR A 136 2.37 14.90 1.42
C THR A 136 1.78 16.30 1.41
N ARG A 137 1.45 16.83 2.59
CA ARG A 137 0.82 18.15 2.76
C ARG A 137 1.69 19.03 3.63
N ASN A 138 2.08 20.21 3.14
CA ASN A 138 2.92 21.16 3.88
C ASN A 138 4.21 20.53 4.45
N GLY A 139 4.87 19.66 3.67
CA GLY A 139 6.07 18.93 4.09
C GLY A 139 5.84 17.78 5.08
N ILE A 140 4.58 17.49 5.43
CA ILE A 140 4.20 16.35 6.28
C ILE A 140 3.81 15.20 5.35
N SER A 141 4.62 14.15 5.34
CA SER A 141 4.36 12.93 4.55
C SER A 141 3.26 12.06 5.19
N ARG A 142 2.55 11.30 4.35
CA ARG A 142 1.54 10.31 4.75
C ARG A 142 0.33 10.91 5.48
N CYS A 143 -0.03 12.16 5.20
CA CYS A 143 -1.30 12.73 5.65
C CYS A 143 -2.47 11.95 5.04
N LEU A 144 -3.44 11.55 5.85
CA LEU A 144 -4.59 10.79 5.37
C LEU A 144 -5.44 11.61 4.40
N VAL A 145 -5.76 11.01 3.25
CA VAL A 145 -6.81 11.50 2.34
C VAL A 145 -8.11 10.76 2.60
N GLY A 146 -8.06 9.43 2.67
CA GLY A 146 -9.21 8.59 2.99
C GLY A 146 -9.00 7.14 2.61
N THR A 147 -10.06 6.35 2.68
CA THR A 147 -10.05 4.92 2.34
C THR A 147 -11.16 4.59 1.36
N ALA A 148 -10.91 3.65 0.45
CA ALA A 148 -11.93 3.16 -0.48
C ALA A 148 -11.77 1.67 -0.74
N THR A 149 -12.83 1.01 -1.17
CA THR A 149 -12.74 -0.39 -1.60
C THR A 149 -12.19 -0.48 -3.03
N PRO A 150 -11.54 -1.59 -3.41
CA PRO A 150 -11.10 -1.78 -4.80
C PRO A 150 -12.23 -1.64 -5.83
N SER A 151 -13.39 -2.20 -5.52
CA SER A 151 -14.59 -2.10 -6.36
C SER A 151 -15.11 -0.67 -6.50
N GLY A 152 -15.05 0.11 -5.43
CA GLY A 152 -15.40 1.53 -5.43
C GLY A 152 -14.47 2.33 -6.33
N ILE A 153 -13.15 2.11 -6.22
CA ILE A 153 -12.15 2.77 -7.07
C ILE A 153 -12.36 2.43 -8.53
N PHE A 154 -12.43 1.13 -8.85
CA PHE A 154 -12.66 0.65 -10.22
C PHE A 154 -13.92 1.28 -10.83
N THR A 155 -15.05 1.21 -10.11
CA THR A 155 -16.34 1.71 -10.61
C THR A 155 -16.32 3.21 -10.83
N SER A 156 -15.75 3.96 -9.88
CA SER A 156 -15.68 5.43 -9.97
C SER A 156 -14.74 5.89 -11.08
N LEU A 157 -13.58 5.25 -11.25
CA LEU A 157 -12.65 5.58 -12.32
C LEU A 157 -13.19 5.19 -13.70
N ALA A 158 -13.87 4.03 -13.85
CA ALA A 158 -14.52 3.64 -15.09
C ALA A 158 -15.57 4.67 -15.55
N LYS A 159 -16.34 5.23 -14.59
CA LYS A 159 -17.34 6.26 -14.88
C LYS A 159 -16.71 7.57 -15.38
N HIS A 160 -15.63 8.01 -14.76
CA HIS A 160 -14.96 9.26 -15.13
C HIS A 160 -14.07 9.12 -16.38
N TYR A 161 -13.53 7.91 -16.60
CA TYR A 161 -12.59 7.60 -17.66
C TYR A 161 -13.01 6.31 -18.40
N PRO A 162 -14.08 6.35 -19.23
CA PRO A 162 -14.64 5.16 -19.87
C PRO A 162 -13.65 4.38 -20.76
N TRP A 163 -12.60 5.04 -21.23
CA TRP A 163 -11.55 4.39 -22.01
C TRP A 163 -10.70 3.41 -21.19
N PHE A 164 -10.60 3.56 -19.87
CA PHE A 164 -9.93 2.56 -19.02
C PHE A 164 -10.63 1.22 -19.09
N GLU A 165 -11.95 1.23 -18.91
CA GLU A 165 -12.76 0.02 -19.00
C GLU A 165 -12.77 -0.55 -20.41
N SER A 166 -12.89 0.32 -21.42
CA SER A 166 -12.87 -0.10 -22.83
C SER A 166 -11.56 -0.79 -23.21
N ALA A 167 -10.42 -0.22 -22.81
CA ALA A 167 -9.10 -0.81 -23.02
C ALA A 167 -8.97 -2.17 -22.32
N PHE A 168 -9.43 -2.27 -21.08
CA PHE A 168 -9.39 -3.53 -20.33
C PHE A 168 -10.27 -4.61 -20.97
N ILE A 169 -11.53 -4.30 -21.32
CA ILE A 169 -12.48 -5.26 -21.90
C ILE A 169 -11.96 -5.83 -23.22
N LYS A 170 -11.39 -4.96 -24.09
CA LYS A 170 -10.80 -5.38 -25.36
C LYS A 170 -9.76 -6.48 -25.17
N LEU A 171 -8.90 -6.31 -24.18
CA LEU A 171 -7.80 -7.24 -23.89
C LEU A 171 -8.26 -8.48 -23.14
N TYR A 172 -9.25 -8.32 -22.27
CA TYR A 172 -9.87 -9.43 -21.57
C TYR A 172 -10.53 -10.40 -22.55
N ALA A 173 -11.20 -9.89 -23.58
CA ALA A 173 -11.81 -10.70 -24.63
C ALA A 173 -10.79 -11.52 -25.43
N ASP A 174 -9.56 -11.04 -25.57
CA ASP A 174 -8.47 -11.76 -26.27
C ASP A 174 -7.90 -12.93 -25.46
N ILE A 175 -7.97 -12.87 -24.13
CA ILE A 175 -7.39 -13.88 -23.21
C ILE A 175 -8.46 -14.84 -22.70
N ALA A 176 -9.72 -14.41 -22.63
CA ALA A 176 -10.82 -15.24 -22.20
C ALA A 176 -10.94 -16.50 -23.10
N PRO A 177 -11.12 -17.70 -22.50
CA PRO A 177 -11.41 -18.90 -23.27
C PRO A 177 -12.63 -18.70 -24.17
N ASP A 178 -12.63 -19.31 -25.37
CA ASP A 178 -13.82 -19.26 -26.23
C ASP A 178 -15.01 -19.82 -25.44
N PRO A 179 -16.10 -19.05 -25.27
CA PRO A 179 -17.28 -19.47 -24.50
C PRO A 179 -17.91 -20.76 -25.02
N LYS A 180 -17.59 -21.19 -26.25
CA LYS A 180 -18.01 -22.49 -26.81
C LYS A 180 -17.22 -23.68 -26.25
N THR A 181 -16.03 -23.43 -25.72
CA THR A 181 -15.11 -24.48 -25.22
C THR A 181 -14.99 -24.50 -23.70
N SER A 182 -15.30 -23.41 -22.99
CA SER A 182 -15.36 -23.38 -21.53
C SER A 182 -16.78 -23.10 -21.04
N ALA A 183 -17.31 -24.00 -20.21
CA ALA A 183 -18.58 -23.79 -19.52
C ALA A 183 -18.44 -22.95 -18.23
N GLN A 184 -17.22 -22.71 -17.77
CA GLN A 184 -16.96 -21.94 -16.55
C GLN A 184 -16.68 -20.47 -16.88
N PRO A 185 -17.22 -19.52 -16.10
CA PRO A 185 -16.84 -18.12 -16.19
C PRO A 185 -15.33 -17.99 -15.99
N PHE A 186 -14.65 -17.31 -16.91
CA PHE A 186 -13.24 -16.95 -16.72
C PHE A 186 -13.13 -15.95 -15.58
N GLU A 187 -12.36 -16.29 -14.54
CA GLU A 187 -12.13 -15.41 -13.39
C GLU A 187 -10.70 -14.89 -13.39
N LEU A 188 -10.55 -13.57 -13.31
CA LEU A 188 -9.23 -12.92 -13.23
C LEU A 188 -8.41 -13.39 -12.01
N ALA A 189 -9.08 -13.76 -10.93
CA ALA A 189 -8.47 -14.34 -9.74
C ALA A 189 -7.71 -15.63 -10.06
N GLU A 190 -8.34 -16.52 -10.83
CA GLU A 190 -7.76 -17.78 -11.29
C GLU A 190 -6.54 -17.52 -12.19
N LEU A 191 -6.61 -16.53 -13.08
CA LEU A 191 -5.50 -16.13 -13.93
C LEU A 191 -4.26 -15.73 -13.12
N ALA A 192 -4.46 -14.96 -12.05
CA ALA A 192 -3.36 -14.48 -11.24
C ALA A 192 -2.65 -15.59 -10.45
N VAL A 193 -3.41 -16.58 -9.97
CA VAL A 193 -2.87 -17.72 -9.20
C VAL A 193 -2.23 -18.75 -10.11
N SER A 194 -2.88 -19.09 -11.23
CA SER A 194 -2.47 -20.18 -12.11
C SER A 194 -1.49 -19.77 -13.21
N ASN A 195 -1.51 -18.49 -13.62
CA ASN A 195 -0.76 -18.02 -14.79
C ASN A 195 -0.32 -16.55 -14.67
N SER A 196 0.63 -16.29 -13.76
CA SER A 196 1.22 -14.96 -13.56
C SER A 196 1.80 -14.33 -14.83
N GLN A 197 2.23 -15.15 -15.80
CA GLN A 197 2.69 -14.68 -17.10
C GLN A 197 1.55 -14.07 -17.92
N GLN A 198 0.40 -14.75 -18.03
CA GLN A 198 -0.76 -14.18 -18.74
C GLN A 198 -1.30 -12.92 -18.08
N LEU A 199 -1.28 -12.84 -16.73
CA LEU A 199 -1.63 -11.60 -16.03
C LEU A 199 -0.64 -10.47 -16.37
N SER A 200 0.66 -10.75 -16.40
CA SER A 200 1.70 -9.78 -16.78
C SER A 200 1.50 -9.31 -18.22
N GLU A 201 1.18 -10.22 -19.14
CA GLU A 201 0.88 -9.90 -20.53
C GLU A 201 -0.39 -9.05 -20.68
N LEU A 202 -1.44 -9.33 -19.91
CA LEU A 202 -2.67 -8.54 -19.88
C LEU A 202 -2.39 -7.09 -19.44
N ILE A 203 -1.64 -6.90 -18.34
CA ILE A 203 -1.26 -5.58 -17.85
C ILE A 203 -0.42 -4.85 -18.89
N ARG A 204 0.56 -5.53 -19.51
CA ARG A 204 1.38 -4.93 -20.58
C ARG A 204 0.50 -4.41 -21.70
N LYS A 205 -0.37 -5.26 -22.25
CA LYS A 205 -1.26 -4.87 -23.33
C LYS A 205 -2.19 -3.72 -22.92
N TYR A 206 -2.62 -3.68 -21.65
CA TYR A 206 -3.44 -2.59 -21.12
C TYR A 206 -2.68 -1.27 -21.17
N ILE A 207 -1.44 -1.28 -20.68
CA ILE A 207 -0.56 -0.11 -20.73
C ILE A 207 -0.26 0.29 -22.19
N ASP A 208 0.00 -0.66 -23.08
CA ASP A 208 0.21 -0.41 -24.52
C ASP A 208 -1.02 0.26 -25.17
N GLU A 209 -2.24 -0.11 -24.77
CA GLU A 209 -3.48 0.45 -25.33
C GLU A 209 -3.74 1.90 -24.89
N ILE A 210 -3.27 2.28 -23.68
CA ILE A 210 -3.44 3.63 -23.14
C ILE A 210 -2.21 4.53 -23.33
N GLN A 211 -1.12 4.00 -23.87
CA GLN A 211 0.11 4.73 -24.14
C GLN A 211 0.36 4.94 -25.62
N GLN A 212 1.02 6.04 -25.97
CA GLN A 212 1.50 6.30 -27.32
C GLN A 212 2.79 7.13 -27.31
N SER A 213 3.60 6.95 -28.35
CA SER A 213 4.81 7.76 -28.59
C SER A 213 4.50 9.03 -29.39
N ALA A 214 3.41 9.03 -30.16
CA ALA A 214 2.97 10.19 -30.92
C ALA A 214 2.39 11.26 -29.98
N TYR A 215 2.56 12.53 -30.36
CA TYR A 215 1.93 13.63 -29.65
C TYR A 215 0.39 13.49 -29.67
N PRO A 216 -0.30 13.71 -28.55
CA PRO A 216 -1.75 13.56 -28.47
C PRO A 216 -2.49 14.56 -29.36
N PRO A 217 -3.67 14.20 -29.91
CA PRO A 217 -4.51 15.15 -30.63
C PRO A 217 -4.85 16.38 -29.76
N PRO A 218 -4.82 17.62 -30.29
CA PRO A 218 -5.07 18.84 -29.52
C PRO A 218 -6.42 18.86 -28.80
N GLU A 219 -7.43 18.19 -29.36
CA GLU A 219 -8.77 18.07 -28.79
C GLU A 219 -8.84 17.24 -27.50
N SER A 220 -7.82 16.41 -27.24
CA SER A 220 -7.75 15.50 -26.08
C SER A 220 -6.54 15.74 -25.19
N GLU A 221 -5.75 16.80 -25.45
CA GLU A 221 -4.46 17.04 -24.79
C GLU A 221 -4.53 17.02 -23.25
N ASN A 222 -5.63 17.48 -22.68
CA ASN A 222 -5.91 17.50 -21.24
C ASN A 222 -6.17 16.12 -20.61
N GLU A 223 -6.32 15.07 -21.42
CA GLU A 223 -6.49 13.67 -21.03
C GLU A 223 -5.19 12.88 -21.10
N TRP A 224 -4.10 13.48 -21.60
CA TRP A 224 -2.82 12.83 -21.75
C TRP A 224 -1.78 13.43 -20.83
N VAL A 225 -1.01 12.58 -20.18
CA VAL A 225 0.14 12.95 -19.36
C VAL A 225 1.40 12.45 -20.05
N SER A 226 2.36 13.34 -20.21
CA SER A 226 3.68 12.98 -20.69
C SER A 226 4.61 12.52 -19.56
N PHE A 227 5.42 11.52 -19.84
CA PHE A 227 6.49 11.05 -18.96
C PHE A 227 7.56 10.31 -19.77
N GLY A 228 8.72 10.10 -19.15
CA GLY A 228 9.86 9.43 -19.78
C GLY A 228 10.80 10.41 -20.47
N GLU A 229 12.04 10.46 -19.98
CA GLU A 229 13.18 11.04 -20.69
C GLU A 229 14.21 9.93 -20.93
N PRO A 230 14.86 9.85 -22.10
CA PRO A 230 14.81 10.78 -23.23
C PRO A 230 13.69 10.51 -24.25
N VAL A 231 13.02 9.35 -24.19
CA VAL A 231 11.91 9.01 -25.09
C VAL A 231 10.60 9.43 -24.44
N GLN A 232 10.02 10.52 -24.94
CA GLN A 232 8.72 11.02 -24.50
C GLN A 232 7.64 9.99 -24.81
N MET A 233 6.93 9.55 -23.79
CA MET A 233 5.72 8.75 -23.90
C MET A 233 4.53 9.54 -23.36
N TRP A 234 3.36 9.28 -23.90
CA TRP A 234 2.10 9.85 -23.46
C TRP A 234 1.21 8.73 -22.98
N GLU A 235 0.57 8.89 -21.83
CA GLU A 235 -0.43 7.98 -21.29
C GLU A 235 -1.73 8.73 -21.08
N ARG A 236 -2.84 8.15 -21.54
CA ARG A 236 -4.16 8.77 -21.43
C ARG A 236 -4.66 8.68 -20.00
N SER A 237 -4.19 9.56 -19.13
CA SER A 237 -4.44 9.56 -17.70
C SER A 237 -4.30 10.96 -17.10
N ARG A 238 -4.35 11.04 -15.77
CA ARG A 238 -4.12 12.25 -14.99
C ARG A 238 -3.36 11.90 -13.72
N TRP A 239 -2.48 12.80 -13.30
CA TRP A 239 -1.81 12.72 -12.00
C TRP A 239 -2.83 12.86 -10.88
N LEU A 240 -2.72 11.98 -9.88
CA LEU A 240 -3.61 11.94 -8.73
C LEU A 240 -3.01 12.71 -7.55
N ASN A 241 -3.82 13.60 -6.97
CA ASN A 241 -3.59 14.25 -5.69
C ASN A 241 -4.80 14.02 -4.76
N GLY A 242 -4.72 14.44 -3.49
CA GLY A 242 -5.81 14.21 -2.53
C GLY A 242 -7.15 14.77 -3.00
N GLN A 243 -7.17 16.00 -3.50
CA GLN A 243 -8.39 16.64 -4.01
C GLN A 243 -9.02 15.83 -5.16
N MET A 244 -8.23 15.37 -6.12
CA MET A 244 -8.72 14.63 -7.26
C MET A 244 -9.24 13.24 -6.83
N VAL A 245 -8.63 12.60 -5.83
CA VAL A 245 -9.15 11.36 -5.25
C VAL A 245 -10.51 11.59 -4.58
N GLU A 246 -10.66 12.67 -3.81
CA GLU A 246 -11.95 13.06 -3.21
C GLU A 246 -13.03 13.30 -4.27
N GLU A 247 -12.70 14.04 -5.33
CA GLU A 247 -13.61 14.33 -6.44
C GLU A 247 -14.03 13.06 -7.20
N LEU A 248 -13.05 12.22 -7.57
CA LEU A 248 -13.30 11.02 -8.37
C LEU A 248 -14.08 9.97 -7.60
N LEU A 249 -13.75 9.76 -6.33
CA LEU A 249 -14.36 8.69 -5.53
C LEU A 249 -15.64 9.13 -4.84
N GLY A 250 -15.80 10.42 -4.53
CA GLY A 250 -17.00 10.99 -3.93
C GLY A 250 -17.45 10.20 -2.71
N SER A 251 -18.70 9.71 -2.72
CA SER A 251 -19.25 8.91 -1.62
C SER A 251 -18.60 7.53 -1.43
N GLY A 252 -17.79 7.07 -2.40
CA GLY A 252 -16.99 5.85 -2.29
C GLY A 252 -15.73 6.02 -1.43
N LEU A 253 -15.35 7.25 -1.08
CA LEU A 253 -14.23 7.56 -0.19
C LEU A 253 -14.73 7.75 1.24
N SER A 254 -14.22 6.95 2.17
CA SER A 254 -14.43 7.12 3.61
C SER A 254 -13.27 7.89 4.23
N THR A 255 -13.59 9.03 4.85
CA THR A 255 -12.65 9.87 5.60
C THR A 255 -12.70 9.63 7.11
N THR A 256 -13.42 8.59 7.54
CA THR A 256 -13.59 8.25 8.95
C THR A 256 -12.25 7.88 9.58
N SER A 257 -11.81 8.68 10.55
CA SER A 257 -10.55 8.47 11.26
C SER A 257 -10.67 8.83 12.74
N LEU A 258 -9.73 8.32 13.54
CA LEU A 258 -9.56 8.62 14.95
C LEU A 258 -8.12 9.02 15.22
N ILE A 259 -7.92 10.11 15.95
CA ILE A 259 -6.58 10.51 16.40
C ILE A 259 -6.12 9.54 17.49
N ASP A 260 -5.02 8.86 17.25
CA ASP A 260 -4.29 8.04 18.20
C ASP A 260 -3.47 8.96 19.13
N SER A 261 -4.13 9.45 20.17
CA SER A 261 -3.48 10.18 21.26
C SER A 261 -2.92 9.20 22.31
N PRO A 262 -1.66 9.39 22.77
CA PRO A 262 -1.11 8.60 23.88
C PRO A 262 -1.88 8.79 25.20
N GLU A 263 -2.72 9.82 25.28
CA GLU A 263 -3.57 10.09 26.45
C GLU A 263 -4.76 9.13 26.55
N TYR A 264 -5.15 8.50 25.43
CA TYR A 264 -6.24 7.53 25.44
C TYR A 264 -5.77 6.16 25.92
N ASN A 265 -6.31 5.70 27.04
CA ASN A 265 -6.21 4.30 27.39
C ASN A 265 -6.93 3.42 26.35
N THR A 266 -6.60 2.14 26.31
CA THR A 266 -7.13 1.19 25.33
C THR A 266 -8.66 1.14 25.31
N GLN A 267 -9.30 1.17 26.49
CA GLN A 267 -10.76 1.11 26.59
C GLN A 267 -11.44 2.34 25.99
N THR A 268 -10.92 3.54 26.28
CA THR A 268 -11.40 4.79 25.69
C THR A 268 -11.21 4.79 24.18
N LYS A 269 -10.07 4.30 23.68
CA LYS A 269 -9.81 4.17 22.23
C LYS A 269 -10.80 3.21 21.57
N VAL A 270 -11.02 2.02 22.14
CA VAL A 270 -12.00 1.05 21.64
C VAL A 270 -13.41 1.65 21.61
N GLN A 271 -13.85 2.28 22.70
CA GLN A 271 -15.16 2.95 22.74
C GLN A 271 -15.28 4.07 21.71
N ALA A 272 -14.22 4.84 21.49
CA ALA A 272 -14.21 5.87 20.46
C ALA A 272 -14.36 5.26 19.06
N ILE A 273 -13.62 4.18 18.75
CA ILE A 273 -13.72 3.44 17.48
C ILE A 273 -15.15 2.93 17.27
N LEU A 274 -15.77 2.32 18.28
CA LEU A 274 -17.12 1.76 18.19
C LEU A 274 -18.22 2.81 18.04
N ARG A 275 -17.97 4.05 18.47
CA ARG A 275 -18.92 5.18 18.34
C ARG A 275 -18.90 5.81 16.95
N LEU A 276 -17.85 5.58 16.15
CA LEU A 276 -17.78 6.11 14.80
C LEU A 276 -18.84 5.45 13.91
N THR A 277 -19.57 6.27 13.18
CA THR A 277 -20.55 5.83 12.18
C THR A 277 -19.89 5.70 10.81
N GLY A 278 -20.44 4.83 9.95
CA GLY A 278 -19.94 4.61 8.59
C GLY A 278 -19.18 3.31 8.41
N ALA A 279 -18.07 3.37 7.67
CA ALA A 279 -17.30 2.22 7.20
C ALA A 279 -16.87 1.29 8.35
N ASN A 280 -16.71 0.00 8.03
CA ASN A 280 -16.22 -1.00 8.98
C ASN A 280 -14.73 -0.86 9.28
N ASN A 281 -13.97 -0.22 8.40
CA ASN A 281 -12.57 0.05 8.62
C ASN A 281 -12.42 1.48 9.17
N VAL A 282 -11.65 1.63 10.24
CA VAL A 282 -11.38 2.92 10.88
C VAL A 282 -9.89 3.21 10.78
N VAL A 283 -9.54 4.38 10.27
CA VAL A 283 -8.15 4.82 10.21
C VAL A 283 -7.73 5.43 11.55
N LEU A 284 -6.56 5.04 12.05
CA LEU A 284 -5.87 5.76 13.11
C LEU A 284 -4.86 6.74 12.52
N THR A 285 -4.92 7.99 12.96
CA THR A 285 -3.98 9.04 12.59
C THR A 285 -3.25 9.59 13.81
N ASP A 286 -2.12 10.26 13.64
CA ASP A 286 -1.54 11.05 14.73
C ASP A 286 -2.14 12.46 14.79
N ASN A 287 -1.63 13.30 15.70
CA ASN A 287 -2.04 14.69 15.86
C ASN A 287 -1.72 15.60 14.65
N LYS A 288 -0.98 15.10 13.66
CA LYS A 288 -0.66 15.77 12.40
C LYS A 288 -1.39 15.13 11.21
N GLU A 289 -2.44 14.35 11.49
CA GLU A 289 -3.23 13.63 10.49
C GLU A 289 -2.42 12.58 9.70
N ARG A 290 -1.22 12.18 10.18
CA ARG A 290 -0.43 11.15 9.52
C ARG A 290 -1.05 9.80 9.79
N PHE A 291 -1.29 9.04 8.72
CA PHE A 291 -1.76 7.66 8.81
C PHE A 291 -0.82 6.82 9.67
N GLN A 292 -1.39 6.15 10.68
CA GLN A 292 -0.69 5.17 11.51
C GLN A 292 -1.13 3.75 11.17
N GLN A 293 -2.44 3.51 11.11
CA GLN A 293 -2.98 2.15 11.02
C GLN A 293 -4.42 2.10 10.51
N LEU A 294 -4.85 0.96 9.99
CA LEU A 294 -6.24 0.64 9.68
C LEU A 294 -6.76 -0.44 10.64
N ILE A 295 -7.91 -0.20 11.28
CA ILE A 295 -8.55 -1.10 12.25
C ILE A 295 -9.83 -1.67 11.66
N ASP A 296 -10.00 -2.99 11.75
CA ASP A 296 -11.28 -3.65 11.44
C ASP A 296 -12.21 -3.61 12.66
N ARG A 297 -13.28 -2.81 12.55
CA ARG A 297 -14.28 -2.64 13.61
C ARG A 297 -15.06 -3.93 13.86
N SER A 298 -15.30 -4.74 12.84
CA SER A 298 -16.03 -6.01 12.96
C SER A 298 -15.17 -7.02 13.73
N ALA A 299 -13.90 -7.16 13.37
CA ALA A 299 -12.97 -8.03 14.08
C ALA A 299 -12.79 -7.58 15.55
N LEU A 300 -12.77 -6.27 15.80
CA LEU A 300 -12.74 -5.72 17.17
C LEU A 300 -14.00 -6.06 17.96
N LEU A 301 -15.19 -5.95 17.36
CA LEU A 301 -16.46 -6.32 18.00
C LEU A 301 -16.52 -7.81 18.35
N GLU A 302 -16.05 -8.69 17.45
CA GLU A 302 -15.99 -10.13 17.69
C GLU A 302 -15.07 -10.49 18.85
N GLN A 303 -13.92 -9.84 18.97
CA GLN A 303 -13.02 -10.03 20.11
C GLN A 303 -13.67 -9.60 21.43
N LEU A 304 -14.37 -8.47 21.44
CA LEU A 304 -15.08 -7.99 22.63
C LEU A 304 -16.21 -8.95 23.03
N ALA A 305 -16.94 -9.51 22.07
CA ALA A 305 -17.97 -10.51 22.33
C ALA A 305 -17.38 -11.76 23.03
N LYS A 306 -16.21 -12.23 22.57
CA LYS A 306 -15.50 -13.38 23.18
C LYS A 306 -14.99 -13.13 24.60
N THR A 307 -14.81 -11.86 25.01
CA THR A 307 -14.37 -11.53 26.38
C THR A 307 -15.50 -11.41 27.40
N VAL A 308 -16.76 -11.38 26.96
CA VAL A 308 -17.94 -11.26 27.84
C VAL A 308 -18.50 -12.64 28.23
N GLU A 309 -18.14 -13.69 27.50
CA GLU A 309 -18.45 -15.10 27.82
C GLU A 309 -17.49 -15.70 28.86
#